data_AF-M0FS63-F1
#
_entry.id   AF-M0FS63-F1
#
_cell.length_a   1.000
_cell.length_b   1.000
_cell.length_c   1.000
_cell.angle_alpha   90.00
_cell.angle_beta   90.00
_cell.angle_gamma   90.00
#
_symmetry.space_group_name_H-M   'P 1'
#
loop_
_entity.id
_entity.type
_entity.pdbx_description
1 polymer ?
#
loop_
_entity_poly.entity_id
_entity_poly.type
_entity_poly.pdbx_seq_one_letter_code
_entity_poly.pdbx_strand_id
1 'polypeptide(L)'
;MDDTRHAPPLERLVESVENRAYEAVSGSLVELRTASAEDRKQALRELRRLADDRPTAFESFLPAVTPFLTDDDRAVRLLTAKALVAVAAADPD
;
A
#
# COMPACT_ATOMS: atom_id res chain seq x y z
N MET A 1 -5.05 -29.82 -10.38
CA MET A 1 -5.85 -28.70 -9.86
C MET A 1 -4.95 -28.00 -8.86
N ASP A 2 -4.25 -26.97 -9.31
CA ASP A 2 -3.47 -26.12 -8.41
C ASP A 2 -4.46 -25.18 -7.71
N ASP A 3 -5.03 -25.66 -6.61
CA ASP A 3 -5.73 -24.81 -5.65
C ASP A 3 -4.64 -24.15 -4.78
N THR A 4 -3.75 -23.38 -5.42
CA THR A 4 -2.78 -22.54 -4.74
C THR A 4 -3.60 -21.41 -4.14
N ARG A 5 -4.11 -21.64 -2.93
CA ARG A 5 -4.79 -20.62 -2.13
C ARG A 5 -3.72 -19.60 -1.74
N HIS A 6 -3.44 -18.69 -2.66
CA HIS A 6 -2.63 -17.52 -2.40
C HIS A 6 -3.31 -16.73 -1.28
N ALA A 7 -2.51 -16.28 -0.31
CA ALA A 7 -3.04 -15.46 0.77
C ALA A 7 -3.78 -14.23 0.21
N PRO A 8 -4.83 -13.75 0.90
CA PRO A 8 -5.54 -12.54 0.54
C PRO A 8 -4.59 -11.36 0.23
N PRO A 9 -4.97 -10.43 -0.67
CA PRO A 9 -4.11 -9.32 -1.07
C PRO A 9 -3.57 -8.49 0.12
N LEU A 10 -4.36 -8.32 1.18
CA LEU A 10 -3.92 -7.63 2.40
C LEU A 10 -2.80 -8.38 3.13
N GLU A 11 -2.96 -9.69 3.32
CA GLU A 11 -1.96 -10.53 4.00
C GLU A 11 -0.65 -10.56 3.20
N ARG A 12 -0.73 -10.73 1.88
CA ARG A 12 0.45 -10.66 1.00
C ARG A 12 1.12 -9.29 1.02
N LEU A 13 0.35 -8.21 1.10
CA LEU A 13 0.91 -6.86 1.21
C LEU A 13 1.74 -6.74 2.49
N VAL A 14 1.17 -7.13 3.64
CA VAL A 14 1.85 -7.05 4.94
C VAL A 14 3.14 -7.88 4.91
N GLU A 15 3.06 -9.12 4.45
CA GLU A 15 4.22 -10.01 4.33
C GLU A 15 5.29 -9.41 3.40
N SER A 16 4.89 -8.85 2.25
CA SER A 16 5.82 -8.24 1.29
C SER A 16 6.51 -7.00 1.85
N VAL A 17 5.78 -6.18 2.63
CA VAL A 17 6.35 -5.01 3.32
C VAL A 17 7.37 -5.43 4.38
N GLU A 18 7.06 -6.46 5.17
CA GLU A 18 7.97 -7.00 6.19
C GLU A 18 9.24 -7.58 5.57
N ASN A 19 9.09 -8.35 4.49
CA ASN A 19 10.17 -8.98 3.76
C ASN A 19 10.91 -8.04 2.78
N ARG A 20 10.47 -6.77 2.66
CA ARG A 20 11.03 -5.77 1.73
C ARG A 20 10.98 -6.20 0.26
N ALA A 21 9.98 -7.00 -0.10
CA ALA A 21 9.74 -7.47 -1.46
C ALA A 21 8.90 -6.45 -2.23
N TYR A 22 9.47 -5.29 -2.58
CA TYR A 22 8.72 -4.15 -3.11
C TYR A 22 8.00 -4.40 -4.45
N GLU A 23 8.51 -5.30 -5.29
CA GLU A 23 7.79 -5.75 -6.49
C GLU A 23 6.50 -6.50 -6.15
N ALA A 24 6.52 -7.33 -5.10
CA ALA A 24 5.36 -8.05 -4.62
C ALA A 24 4.35 -7.13 -3.90
N VAL A 25 4.84 -6.04 -3.28
CA VAL A 25 4.01 -4.95 -2.74
C VAL A 25 3.17 -4.32 -3.86
N SER A 26 3.79 -3.96 -4.98
CA SER A 26 3.09 -3.38 -6.14
C SER A 26 2.00 -4.30 -6.68
N GLY A 27 2.28 -5.59 -6.83
CA GLY A 27 1.28 -6.59 -7.26
C GLY A 27 0.09 -6.69 -6.31
N SER A 28 0.36 -6.76 -5.01
CA SER A 28 -0.68 -6.83 -3.97
C SER A 28 -1.54 -5.57 -3.94
N LEU A 29 -0.97 -4.39 -4.21
CA LEU A 29 -1.70 -3.12 -4.29
C LEU A 29 -2.64 -3.05 -5.48
N VAL A 30 -2.26 -3.59 -6.64
CA VAL A 30 -3.13 -3.65 -7.81
C VAL A 30 -4.38 -4.48 -7.51
N GLU A 31 -4.21 -5.64 -6.87
CA GLU A 31 -5.32 -6.51 -6.49
C GLU A 31 -6.19 -5.91 -5.37
N LEU A 32 -5.58 -5.20 -4.42
CA LEU A 32 -6.29 -4.51 -3.34
C LEU A 32 -7.29 -3.46 -3.84
N ARG A 33 -7.10 -2.88 -5.02
CA ARG A 33 -8.04 -1.88 -5.58
C ARG A 33 -9.47 -2.41 -5.71
N THR A 34 -9.63 -3.72 -5.93
CA THR A 34 -10.94 -4.37 -6.04
C THR A 34 -11.36 -5.09 -4.76
N ALA A 35 -10.53 -5.06 -3.71
CA ALA A 35 -10.86 -5.64 -2.40
C ALA A 35 -11.91 -4.79 -1.66
N SER A 36 -12.34 -5.26 -0.49
CA SER A 36 -13.30 -4.51 0.33
C SER A 36 -12.72 -3.16 0.77
N ALA A 37 -13.57 -2.18 1.05
CA ALA A 37 -13.12 -0.88 1.56
C ALA A 37 -12.36 -1.03 2.89
N GLU A 38 -12.74 -1.99 3.74
CA GLU A 38 -12.02 -2.28 4.99
C GLU A 38 -10.61 -2.81 4.72
N ASP A 39 -10.44 -3.73 3.77
CA ASP A 39 -9.11 -4.26 3.41
C ASP A 39 -8.22 -3.15 2.83
N ARG A 40 -8.77 -2.30 1.95
CA ARG A 40 -8.04 -1.15 1.40
C ARG A 40 -7.61 -0.19 2.52
N LYS A 41 -8.50 0.10 3.48
CA LYS A 41 -8.16 0.94 4.63
C LYS A 41 -7.06 0.31 5.48
N GLN A 42 -7.14 -0.99 5.76
CA GLN A 42 -6.13 -1.66 6.57
C GLN A 42 -4.78 -1.68 5.86
N ALA A 43 -4.75 -2.02 4.58
CA ALA A 43 -3.56 -1.96 3.75
C ALA A 43 -2.89 -0.58 3.79
N LEU A 44 -3.68 0.50 3.64
CA LEU A 44 -3.13 1.85 3.65
C LEU A 44 -2.68 2.33 5.04
N ARG A 45 -3.20 1.75 6.13
CA ARG A 45 -2.65 2.01 7.47
C ARG A 45 -1.24 1.42 7.59
N GLU A 46 -1.04 0.19 7.12
CA GLU A 46 0.30 -0.44 7.12
C GLU A 46 1.28 0.33 6.25
N LEU A 47 0.85 0.73 5.04
CA LEU A 47 1.67 1.56 4.17
C LEU A 47 1.97 2.93 4.79
N ARG A 48 1.01 3.57 5.46
CA ARG A 48 1.28 4.82 6.17
C ARG A 48 2.36 4.63 7.25
N ARG A 49 2.31 3.54 8.00
CA ARG A 49 3.35 3.21 8.99
C ARG A 49 4.70 3.02 8.32
N LEU A 50 4.75 2.31 7.20
CA LEU A 50 5.97 2.15 6.42
C LEU A 50 6.52 3.50 5.91
N ALA A 51 5.66 4.40 5.44
CA ALA A 51 6.07 5.73 5.00
C ALA A 51 6.64 6.57 6.15
N ASP A 52 6.09 6.44 7.35
CA ASP A 52 6.61 7.09 8.57
C ASP A 52 7.96 6.48 9.01
N ASP A 53 8.11 5.16 8.94
CA ASP A 53 9.31 4.44 9.42
C ASP A 53 10.47 4.42 8.40
N ARG A 54 10.16 4.32 7.10
CA ARG A 54 11.10 4.11 5.99
C ARG A 54 10.62 4.81 4.70
N PRO A 55 10.61 6.15 4.67
CA PRO A 55 10.06 6.91 3.55
C PRO A 55 10.72 6.61 2.19
N THR A 56 12.04 6.39 2.15
CA THR A 56 12.78 6.08 0.91
C THR A 56 12.43 4.72 0.30
N ALA A 57 11.92 3.76 1.09
CA ALA A 57 11.46 2.47 0.58
C ALA A 57 10.18 2.62 -0.26
N PHE A 58 9.43 3.70 -0.05
CA PHE A 58 8.12 3.92 -0.63
C PHE A 58 8.19 4.24 -2.13
N GLU A 59 9.30 4.84 -2.59
CA GLU A 59 9.52 5.23 -3.99
C GLU A 59 9.32 4.07 -4.96
N SER A 60 9.74 2.86 -4.57
CA SER A 60 9.70 1.66 -5.42
C SER A 60 8.30 1.23 -5.83
N PHE A 61 7.27 1.67 -5.11
CA PHE A 61 5.87 1.30 -5.36
C PHE A 61 4.92 2.51 -5.32
N LEU A 62 5.44 3.73 -5.34
CA LEU A 62 4.65 4.96 -5.43
C LEU A 62 3.59 4.92 -6.55
N PRO A 63 3.89 4.49 -7.79
CA PRO A 63 2.90 4.40 -8.86
C PRO A 63 1.73 3.46 -8.56
N ALA A 64 1.95 2.42 -7.75
CA ALA A 64 0.90 1.49 -7.34
C ALA A 64 0.00 2.06 -6.22
N VAL A 65 0.50 3.04 -5.46
CA VAL A 65 -0.23 3.72 -4.37
C VAL A 65 -1.03 4.92 -4.87
N THR A 66 -0.55 5.65 -5.89
CA THR A 66 -1.23 6.84 -6.43
C THR A 66 -2.71 6.65 -6.78
N PRO A 67 -3.15 5.51 -7.37
CA PRO A 67 -4.57 5.30 -7.71
C PRO A 67 -5.53 5.37 -6.52
N PHE A 68 -5.06 5.14 -5.28
CA PHE A 68 -5.89 5.21 -4.09
C PHE A 68 -6.23 6.65 -3.68
N LEU A 69 -5.61 7.67 -4.28
CA LEU A 69 -5.98 9.08 -4.10
C LEU A 69 -7.37 9.41 -4.65
N THR A 70 -7.86 8.61 -5.59
CA THR A 70 -9.18 8.76 -6.21
C THR A 70 -10.14 7.62 -5.83
N ASP A 71 -9.86 6.89 -4.74
CA ASP A 71 -10.75 5.85 -4.23
C ASP A 71 -12.13 6.42 -3.82
N ASP A 72 -13.20 5.64 -3.92
CA ASP A 72 -14.54 6.06 -3.52
C ASP A 72 -14.64 6.31 -2.01
N ASP A 73 -13.91 5.55 -1.19
CA ASP A 73 -13.89 5.69 0.26
C ASP A 73 -13.01 6.87 0.70
N ARG A 74 -13.60 7.81 1.43
CA ARG A 74 -12.91 9.01 1.92
C ARG A 74 -11.71 8.69 2.80
N ALA A 75 -11.79 7.67 3.65
CA ALA A 75 -10.70 7.30 4.55
C ALA A 75 -9.54 6.70 3.77
N VAL A 76 -9.80 5.93 2.71
CA VAL A 76 -8.75 5.43 1.80
C VAL A 76 -8.01 6.60 1.14
N ARG A 77 -8.74 7.58 0.59
CA ARG A 77 -8.11 8.79 0.02
C ARG A 77 -7.25 9.54 1.04
N LEU A 78 -7.76 9.72 2.26
CA LEU A 78 -7.05 10.43 3.33
C LEU A 78 -5.77 9.69 3.78
N LEU A 79 -5.83 8.38 3.94
CA LEU A 79 -4.66 7.57 4.31
C LEU A 79 -3.60 7.62 3.22
N THR A 80 -4.00 7.54 1.95
CA THR A 80 -3.10 7.66 0.80
C THR A 80 -2.39 9.01 0.81
N ALA A 81 -3.15 10.11 0.89
CA ALA A 81 -2.59 11.46 0.90
C ALA A 81 -1.60 11.65 2.05
N LYS A 82 -1.95 11.14 3.24
CA LYS A 82 -1.02 11.15 4.38
C LYS A 82 0.25 10.39 4.04
N ALA A 83 0.19 9.13 3.60
CA ALA A 83 1.39 8.36 3.30
C ALA A 83 2.33 9.11 2.35
N LEU A 84 1.79 9.72 1.28
CA LEU A 84 2.58 10.54 0.35
C LEU A 84 3.19 11.79 1.00
N VAL A 85 2.46 12.48 1.88
CA VAL A 85 3.01 13.62 2.64
C VAL A 85 4.16 13.19 3.55
N ALA A 86 4.11 12.00 4.17
CA ALA A 86 5.24 11.51 4.98
C ALA A 86 6.49 11.25 4.12
N VAL A 87 6.31 10.65 2.95
CA VAL A 87 7.41 10.43 1.99
C VAL A 87 8.02 11.75 1.56
N ALA A 88 7.18 12.70 1.10
CA ALA A 88 7.65 14.02 0.66
C ALA A 88 8.28 14.86 1.79
N ALA A 89 7.82 14.71 3.04
CA ALA A 89 8.40 15.42 4.17
C ALA A 89 9.80 14.90 4.56
N ALA A 90 10.11 13.65 4.20
CA ALA A 90 11.41 13.05 4.48
C ALA A 90 12.48 13.44 3.46
N ASP A 91 12.07 13.74 2.23
CA ASP A 91 12.95 14.26 1.17
C ASP A 91 12.26 15.42 0.43
N PRO A 92 12.26 16.63 1.04
CA PRO A 92 11.60 17.80 0.47
C PRO A 92 12.52 18.51 -0.53
N ASP A 93 12.48 18.07 -1.78
CA ASP A 93 13.12 18.74 -2.94
C ASP A 93 12.12 19.61 -3.73
#